data_AF-A0A1S2IWA9-F1
#
_entry.id   AF-A0A1S2IWA9-F1
#
_cell.length_a   1.000
_cell.length_b   1.000
_cell.length_c   1.000
_cell.angle_alpha   90.00
_cell.angle_beta   90.00
_cell.angle_gamma   90.00
#
_symmetry.space_group_name_H-M   'P 1'
#
loop_
_entity.id
_entity.type
_entity.pdbx_description
1 polymer ?
#
loop_
_entity_poly.entity_id
_entity_poly.type
_entity_poly.pdbx_seq_one_letter_code
_entity_poly.pdbx_strand_id
1 'polypeptide(L)'
;MHRSTSGARRACAVGTTIALIGLTTGLGLVTATAASADELADPTTGQSAPVAPADPTADPTPGATPTDPASPTTPATDPSGAPTAGPDQGLPTDAPTAAAPTGAGHGTPTAAPTTGAGPSTLPPSLTAPRATTPSPAATTPTVTITGTPRAGEDLVAKTSGFTAPATYSYVWTVGDVVAAETGASYTVQTADIGKVVHVTVTSGTETAEARTATAVPLPPAFTEGTIQEDPLVLTTVAGEPYSYTFTATGEPAPEYALDFFDDDEVADVGDGYTPDLDLPDATTFEDGVLTGTPTGASTYTFSVDATNAGGTAKQYVELDVLPAAPAGLEVTTGDRDDLTKNGEVVEWIIAPDGAVSTLHLTQEVDEDGNGYGFGFSDPGGRPTIEQGGTLFISGNTVDEFGNYTDVPTDDEGGWTYPTPTVTSDVASDVVRTDPENGDYGMVDVTVHEASTHHLTVADTAAGFATAFDVEVTPTAAVAPVPPVAFVQPAAPAAAPVAAAPTAGRQLAYTGSDATNALPWALAMLLAGAGLVGFRTLRRRAQS
;
A
#
# COMPACT_ATOMS: atom_id res chain seq x y z
N MET A 1 -8.27 -25.40 -6.76
CA MET A 1 -8.23 -25.67 -5.30
C MET A 1 -7.44 -24.55 -4.67
N HIS A 2 -8.11 -23.48 -4.25
CA HIS A 2 -7.43 -22.39 -3.57
C HIS A 2 -7.12 -22.86 -2.14
N ARG A 3 -5.84 -22.85 -1.75
CA ARG A 3 -5.48 -22.75 -0.34
C ARG A 3 -5.74 -21.31 0.08
N SER A 4 -6.17 -21.08 1.32
CA SER A 4 -6.46 -19.72 1.78
C SER A 4 -5.20 -18.87 1.73
N THR A 5 -5.19 -17.87 0.85
CA THR A 5 -4.11 -16.87 0.73
C THR A 5 -4.09 -15.94 1.94
N SER A 6 -5.24 -15.71 2.58
CA SER A 6 -5.35 -14.95 3.84
C SER A 6 -4.43 -15.50 4.93
N GLY A 7 -4.42 -16.82 5.18
CA GLY A 7 -3.53 -17.42 6.20
C GLY A 7 -2.04 -17.25 5.91
N ALA A 8 -1.65 -17.29 4.63
CA ALA A 8 -0.26 -17.03 4.22
C ALA A 8 0.11 -15.54 4.30
N ARG A 9 -0.77 -14.63 3.88
CA ARG A 9 -0.56 -13.18 4.00
C ARG A 9 -0.50 -12.75 5.48
N ARG A 10 -1.35 -13.30 6.36
CA ARG A 10 -1.28 -13.12 7.83
C ARG A 10 0.07 -13.57 8.42
N ALA A 11 0.55 -14.77 8.07
CA ALA A 11 1.83 -15.27 8.59
C ALA A 11 3.01 -14.38 8.16
N CYS A 12 3.01 -13.87 6.92
CA CYS A 12 3.99 -12.87 6.49
C CYS A 12 3.84 -11.54 7.24
N ALA A 13 2.62 -11.03 7.41
CA ALA A 13 2.37 -9.77 8.12
C ALA A 13 2.87 -9.83 9.58
N VAL A 14 2.50 -10.85 10.35
CA VAL A 14 2.96 -11.03 11.74
C VAL A 14 4.48 -11.16 11.82
N GLY A 15 5.09 -11.97 10.94
CA GLY A 15 6.54 -12.10 10.86
C GLY A 15 7.24 -10.77 10.52
N THR A 16 6.63 -9.93 9.68
CA THR A 16 7.13 -8.58 9.37
C THR A 16 6.90 -7.60 10.53
N THR A 17 5.78 -7.66 11.26
CA THR A 17 5.54 -6.80 12.43
C THR A 17 6.52 -7.10 13.57
N ILE A 18 6.79 -8.37 13.88
CA ILE A 18 7.78 -8.74 14.90
C ILE A 18 9.19 -8.37 14.44
N ALA A 19 9.53 -8.58 13.15
CA ALA A 19 10.79 -8.10 12.58
C ALA A 19 10.92 -6.56 12.60
N LEU A 20 9.82 -5.82 12.45
CA LEU A 20 9.79 -4.34 12.54
C LEU A 20 10.01 -3.84 13.97
N ILE A 21 9.48 -4.53 15.00
CA ILE A 21 9.77 -4.25 16.41
C ILE A 21 11.26 -4.43 16.70
N GLY A 22 11.91 -5.43 16.10
CA GLY A 22 13.38 -5.55 16.12
C GLY A 22 14.09 -4.41 15.35
N LEU A 23 13.61 -4.08 14.15
CA LEU A 23 14.28 -3.14 13.23
C LEU A 23 14.42 -1.71 13.79
N THR A 24 13.59 -1.30 14.75
CA THR A 24 13.62 0.05 15.33
C THR A 24 14.73 0.27 16.37
N THR A 25 15.38 -0.76 16.90
CA THR A 25 16.46 -0.61 17.90
C THR A 25 17.76 0.02 17.38
N GLY A 26 17.98 0.08 16.05
CA GLY A 26 19.27 0.48 15.46
C GLY A 26 19.54 1.97 15.23
N LEU A 27 18.52 2.83 15.09
CA LEU A 27 18.67 4.18 14.49
C LEU A 27 18.72 5.37 15.48
N GLY A 28 19.43 5.19 16.60
CA GLY A 28 19.73 6.28 17.54
C GLY A 28 20.67 7.34 16.96
N LEU A 29 20.14 8.51 16.55
CA LEU A 29 20.94 9.64 16.05
C LEU A 29 21.88 10.22 17.13
N VAL A 30 23.15 9.81 17.09
CA VAL A 30 24.16 10.16 18.10
C VAL A 30 24.54 11.66 18.08
N THR A 31 24.09 12.41 19.07
CA THR A 31 24.76 13.64 19.52
C THR A 31 25.54 13.39 20.82
N ALA A 32 26.79 12.96 20.68
CA ALA A 32 27.62 12.54 21.81
C ALA A 32 27.98 13.70 22.77
N THR A 33 27.75 13.49 24.06
CA THR A 33 28.45 14.21 25.15
C THR A 33 28.99 13.17 26.12
N ALA A 34 30.31 13.01 26.16
CA ALA A 34 30.96 11.98 26.97
C ALA A 34 31.13 12.43 28.44
N ALA A 35 30.91 11.50 29.37
CA ALA A 35 31.35 11.59 30.75
C ALA A 35 32.03 10.26 31.14
N SER A 36 33.30 10.31 31.54
CA SER A 36 34.09 9.14 31.89
C SER A 36 33.74 8.59 33.27
N ALA A 37 33.96 7.29 33.49
CA ALA A 37 33.92 6.68 34.82
C ALA A 37 35.07 7.17 35.71
N ASP A 38 34.85 7.10 37.03
CA ASP A 38 35.89 7.19 38.07
C ASP A 38 35.56 6.21 39.22
N GLU A 39 36.53 5.92 40.09
CA GLU A 39 36.63 4.65 40.83
C GLU A 39 36.09 4.65 42.30
N LEU A 40 35.81 3.44 42.80
CA LEU A 40 35.44 2.99 44.16
C LEU A 40 35.49 3.98 45.35
N ALA A 41 34.40 3.96 46.15
CA ALA A 41 34.50 3.97 47.62
C ALA A 41 33.26 3.38 48.34
N ASP A 42 33.47 2.37 49.20
CA ASP A 42 32.62 2.01 50.35
C ASP A 42 33.51 2.12 51.62
N PRO A 43 33.01 2.71 52.72
CA PRO A 43 32.85 1.86 53.90
C PRO A 43 31.67 2.23 54.84
N THR A 44 30.69 1.34 54.91
CA THR A 44 30.05 0.80 56.13
C THR A 44 29.82 1.73 57.35
N THR A 45 28.54 1.93 57.76
CA THR A 45 27.93 1.65 59.10
C THR A 45 26.69 2.52 59.36
N GLY A 46 25.57 1.99 59.91
CA GLY A 46 24.37 2.84 60.08
C GLY A 46 23.07 2.38 60.79
N GLN A 47 22.93 1.15 61.32
CA GLN A 47 21.83 0.70 62.22
C GLN A 47 20.33 0.76 61.80
N SER A 48 19.63 -0.35 62.07
CA SER A 48 18.19 -0.60 62.21
C SER A 48 17.43 0.39 63.14
N ALA A 49 16.09 0.55 63.14
CA ALA A 49 14.98 0.14 62.25
C ALA A 49 13.67 0.89 62.70
N PRO A 50 12.46 0.27 62.79
CA PRO A 50 11.43 0.30 61.75
C PRO A 50 10.15 1.10 62.13
N VAL A 51 9.28 1.32 61.14
CA VAL A 51 7.85 1.66 61.34
C VAL A 51 6.99 0.70 60.51
N ALA A 52 5.82 0.32 61.04
CA ALA A 52 4.92 -0.71 60.50
C ALA A 52 3.60 -0.07 59.98
N PRO A 53 2.66 -0.84 59.38
CA PRO A 53 1.73 -0.32 58.36
C PRO A 53 0.50 0.40 58.90
N ALA A 54 -0.23 1.05 57.98
CA ALA A 54 -1.58 1.55 58.16
C ALA A 54 -2.52 0.89 57.14
N ASP A 55 -3.69 0.43 57.61
CA ASP A 55 -4.75 -0.26 56.86
C ASP A 55 -6.08 -0.08 57.67
N PRO A 56 -7.28 -0.43 57.17
CA PRO A 56 -8.11 0.44 56.34
C PRO A 56 -9.46 0.77 56.99
N THR A 57 -10.15 1.84 56.55
CA THR A 57 -11.62 1.96 56.68
C THR A 57 -12.20 3.16 55.91
N ALA A 58 -13.19 2.93 55.03
CA ALA A 58 -14.52 3.58 55.06
C ALA A 58 -15.35 3.37 53.76
N ASP A 59 -16.38 2.51 53.86
CA ASP A 59 -17.65 2.48 53.08
C ASP A 59 -18.67 1.79 54.03
N PRO A 60 -20.01 2.03 54.04
CA PRO A 60 -20.91 2.11 52.87
C PRO A 60 -22.02 3.18 52.88
N THR A 61 -22.64 3.46 51.72
CA THR A 61 -24.06 3.06 51.41
C THR A 61 -24.58 3.61 50.06
N PRO A 62 -25.60 2.98 49.41
CA PRO A 62 -25.81 3.07 47.96
C PRO A 62 -27.14 3.69 47.50
N GLY A 63 -27.31 3.91 46.19
CA GLY A 63 -28.65 3.91 45.57
C GLY A 63 -28.81 4.44 44.14
N ALA A 64 -29.46 3.60 43.31
CA ALA A 64 -30.38 3.91 42.19
C ALA A 64 -29.92 3.67 40.73
N THR A 65 -30.67 2.79 40.05
CA THR A 65 -30.68 2.44 38.63
C THR A 65 -32.06 1.78 38.35
N PRO A 66 -32.64 1.76 37.13
CA PRO A 66 -32.45 2.58 35.92
C PRO A 66 -33.70 3.45 35.58
N THR A 67 -33.67 4.26 34.51
CA THR A 67 -34.90 4.61 33.76
C THR A 67 -34.61 4.95 32.28
N ASP A 68 -35.12 4.10 31.39
CA ASP A 68 -35.45 4.30 29.96
C ASP A 68 -36.61 3.29 29.68
N PRO A 69 -37.59 3.46 28.75
CA PRO A 69 -37.46 3.96 27.38
C PRO A 69 -38.43 5.09 26.94
N ALA A 70 -37.98 5.93 26.00
CA ALA A 70 -38.84 6.91 25.32
C ALA A 70 -38.49 7.19 23.84
N SER A 71 -38.94 6.30 22.95
CA SER A 71 -39.18 6.55 21.52
C SER A 71 -40.55 5.92 21.16
N PRO A 72 -41.29 6.28 20.08
CA PRO A 72 -40.88 7.08 18.91
C PRO A 72 -41.88 8.18 18.47
N THR A 73 -41.45 9.05 17.55
CA THR A 73 -42.36 9.76 16.62
C THR A 73 -41.73 10.03 15.25
N THR A 74 -42.25 9.37 14.21
CA THR A 74 -42.29 9.93 12.85
C THR A 74 -43.71 10.45 12.56
N PRO A 75 -43.82 11.49 11.72
CA PRO A 75 -44.79 11.44 10.62
C PRO A 75 -44.13 11.75 9.27
N ALA A 76 -44.59 11.08 8.21
CA ALA A 76 -44.19 11.38 6.83
C ALA A 76 -45.16 12.36 6.16
N THR A 77 -44.70 13.09 5.14
CA THR A 77 -45.36 13.25 3.82
C THR A 77 -44.48 14.01 2.84
N ASP A 78 -44.20 13.42 1.67
CA ASP A 78 -43.98 14.15 0.41
C ASP A 78 -45.35 14.59 -0.16
N PRO A 79 -45.45 15.70 -0.91
CA PRO A 79 -45.70 15.54 -2.35
C PRO A 79 -45.02 16.57 -3.27
N SER A 80 -44.25 16.05 -4.23
CA SER A 80 -44.14 16.44 -5.66
C SER A 80 -44.85 17.72 -6.16
N GLY A 81 -44.12 18.56 -6.93
CA GLY A 81 -44.75 19.59 -7.77
C GLY A 81 -43.81 20.49 -8.58
N ALA A 82 -43.68 20.24 -9.89
CA ALA A 82 -43.22 21.22 -10.88
C ALA A 82 -44.42 21.87 -11.62
N PRO A 83 -44.29 23.10 -12.15
CA PRO A 83 -44.66 23.33 -13.56
C PRO A 83 -43.78 24.37 -14.30
N THR A 84 -44.18 24.79 -15.50
CA THR A 84 -43.29 25.28 -16.58
C THR A 84 -43.80 26.55 -17.32
N ALA A 85 -42.88 27.29 -17.95
CA ALA A 85 -43.01 28.20 -19.11
C ALA A 85 -43.60 29.65 -18.99
N GLY A 86 -42.71 30.64 -19.18
CA GLY A 86 -42.72 31.63 -20.30
C GLY A 86 -43.81 32.72 -20.39
N PRO A 87 -43.74 33.64 -21.41
CA PRO A 87 -42.71 33.88 -22.44
C PRO A 87 -41.95 35.23 -22.15
N ASP A 88 -41.48 36.15 -23.02
CA ASP A 88 -41.55 36.37 -24.49
C ASP A 88 -40.49 37.42 -25.00
N GLN A 89 -40.33 37.53 -26.34
CA GLN A 89 -39.71 38.60 -27.17
C GLN A 89 -38.22 39.02 -27.03
N GLY A 90 -37.50 39.09 -28.18
CA GLY A 90 -36.40 40.09 -28.36
C GLY A 90 -35.08 39.68 -29.08
N LEU A 91 -35.10 39.36 -30.39
CA LEU A 91 -33.93 39.33 -31.31
C LEU A 91 -34.10 40.41 -32.40
N PRO A 92 -33.09 40.79 -33.23
CA PRO A 92 -31.67 40.41 -33.28
C PRO A 92 -30.74 41.61 -32.87
N THR A 93 -29.53 41.98 -33.38
CA THR A 93 -28.75 41.64 -34.60
C THR A 93 -27.26 42.06 -34.50
N ASP A 94 -26.39 41.34 -35.22
CA ASP A 94 -25.03 41.67 -35.73
C ASP A 94 -23.83 42.04 -34.83
N ALA A 95 -22.66 41.66 -35.36
CA ALA A 95 -21.30 41.99 -34.94
C ALA A 95 -20.46 42.37 -36.18
N PRO A 96 -19.12 42.33 -36.14
CA PRO A 96 -18.21 43.32 -35.55
C PRO A 96 -17.42 44.10 -36.64
N THR A 97 -16.56 45.04 -36.24
CA THR A 97 -15.20 45.26 -36.82
C THR A 97 -14.47 46.40 -36.10
N ALA A 98 -13.14 46.28 -35.95
CA ALA A 98 -12.29 47.28 -35.31
C ALA A 98 -11.88 48.42 -36.26
N ALA A 99 -11.65 49.61 -35.70
CA ALA A 99 -10.99 50.73 -36.37
C ALA A 99 -9.89 51.30 -35.47
N ALA A 100 -8.78 51.72 -36.07
CA ALA A 100 -7.58 52.24 -35.40
C ALA A 100 -6.95 53.37 -36.26
N PRO A 101 -5.96 54.10 -35.76
CA PRO A 101 -5.83 54.68 -34.41
C PRO A 101 -5.55 56.20 -34.47
N THR A 102 -5.69 56.92 -33.35
CA THR A 102 -5.30 58.35 -33.28
C THR A 102 -4.80 58.81 -31.91
N GLY A 103 -3.64 59.49 -31.91
CA GLY A 103 -3.44 60.67 -31.04
C GLY A 103 -2.28 60.63 -30.02
N ALA A 104 -1.37 61.61 -30.17
CA ALA A 104 -0.37 62.10 -29.19
C ALA A 104 0.71 61.11 -28.68
N GLY A 105 1.94 61.57 -28.40
CA GLY A 105 2.54 62.89 -28.64
C GLY A 105 4.02 62.91 -28.26
N HIS A 106 4.86 63.68 -28.96
CA HIS A 106 6.29 63.82 -28.67
C HIS A 106 6.60 65.13 -27.93
N GLY A 107 7.59 65.08 -27.03
CA GLY A 107 8.19 66.26 -26.43
C GLY A 107 9.30 66.87 -27.30
N THR A 108 9.30 68.19 -27.45
CA THR A 108 10.38 69.04 -27.97
C THR A 108 11.33 69.46 -26.82
N PRO A 109 12.41 70.27 -27.02
CA PRO A 109 12.91 70.93 -28.24
C PRO A 109 14.43 70.79 -28.52
N THR A 110 14.93 71.37 -29.63
CA THR A 110 15.90 72.52 -29.61
C THR A 110 16.50 72.83 -31.00
N ALA A 111 16.76 74.13 -31.25
CA ALA A 111 17.56 74.76 -32.32
C ALA A 111 17.03 74.79 -33.77
N ALA A 112 16.84 76.03 -34.25
CA ALA A 112 16.80 76.48 -35.64
C ALA A 112 18.17 77.19 -35.95
N PRO A 113 18.43 77.91 -37.08
CA PRO A 113 17.58 78.36 -38.20
C PRO A 113 18.19 77.94 -39.59
N THR A 114 18.04 78.55 -40.78
CA THR A 114 17.56 79.90 -41.18
C THR A 114 17.14 79.97 -42.67
N THR A 115 16.09 80.76 -42.95
CA THR A 115 15.79 81.57 -44.16
C THR A 115 16.07 81.07 -45.59
N GLY A 116 15.04 81.18 -46.45
CA GLY A 116 15.19 81.23 -47.92
C GLY A 116 13.85 81.25 -48.68
N ALA A 117 13.13 82.38 -48.69
CA ALA A 117 11.80 82.48 -49.32
C ALA A 117 11.79 83.33 -50.61
N GLY A 118 11.06 82.88 -51.64
CA GLY A 118 10.86 83.59 -52.91
C GLY A 118 9.89 82.85 -53.85
N PRO A 119 8.78 83.45 -54.35
CA PRO A 119 7.70 82.71 -55.02
C PRO A 119 7.60 82.95 -56.55
N SER A 120 6.85 82.09 -57.25
CA SER A 120 6.24 82.38 -58.56
C SER A 120 5.09 81.42 -58.92
N THR A 121 4.30 81.78 -59.94
CA THR A 121 2.95 81.24 -60.22
C THR A 121 2.81 80.55 -61.58
N LEU A 122 1.90 79.56 -61.65
CA LEU A 122 0.89 79.23 -62.70
C LEU A 122 1.00 79.84 -64.13
N PRO A 123 0.49 79.19 -65.23
CA PRO A 123 -0.54 78.13 -65.29
C PRO A 123 -0.18 76.91 -66.22
N PRO A 124 -0.92 76.46 -67.27
CA PRO A 124 -1.59 75.15 -67.16
C PRO A 124 -1.51 74.20 -68.41
N SER A 125 -2.22 73.06 -68.27
CA SER A 125 -2.89 72.28 -69.34
C SER A 125 -2.12 71.14 -70.05
N LEU A 126 -2.62 69.92 -69.86
CA LEU A 126 -2.76 68.90 -70.91
C LEU A 126 -3.94 67.97 -70.56
N THR A 127 -4.77 67.63 -71.54
CA THR A 127 -6.02 66.88 -71.31
C THR A 127 -5.76 65.36 -71.26
N ALA A 128 -6.04 64.72 -70.13
CA ALA A 128 -5.93 63.26 -70.00
C ALA A 128 -7.16 62.54 -70.62
N PRO A 129 -6.97 61.37 -71.28
CA PRO A 129 -8.08 60.59 -71.81
C PRO A 129 -8.92 59.95 -70.69
N ARG A 130 -10.21 59.75 -70.96
CA ARG A 130 -11.15 59.09 -70.03
C ARG A 130 -10.71 57.65 -69.76
N ALA A 131 -10.24 57.38 -68.56
CA ALA A 131 -10.02 56.01 -68.10
C ALA A 131 -11.35 55.24 -68.12
N THR A 132 -11.36 54.08 -68.77
CA THR A 132 -12.42 53.09 -68.61
C THR A 132 -12.24 52.42 -67.25
N THR A 133 -13.25 52.48 -66.38
CA THR A 133 -13.26 51.72 -65.13
C THR A 133 -13.02 50.25 -65.44
N PRO A 134 -12.04 49.57 -64.81
CA PRO A 134 -11.97 48.12 -64.93
C PRO A 134 -13.25 47.51 -64.37
N SER A 135 -13.79 46.50 -65.04
CA SER A 135 -14.80 45.64 -64.41
C SER A 135 -14.17 45.05 -63.14
N PRO A 136 -14.90 44.93 -62.02
CA PRO A 136 -14.46 44.06 -60.95
C PRO A 136 -14.22 42.66 -61.54
N ALA A 137 -13.11 42.02 -61.16
CA ALA A 137 -12.90 40.61 -61.45
C ALA A 137 -13.96 39.82 -60.67
N ALA A 138 -14.65 38.90 -61.35
CA ALA A 138 -15.60 38.02 -60.67
C ALA A 138 -14.82 37.17 -59.65
N THR A 139 -15.21 37.23 -58.38
CA THR A 139 -14.66 36.38 -57.33
C THR A 139 -15.16 34.97 -57.55
N THR A 140 -14.26 34.02 -57.79
CA THR A 140 -14.62 32.60 -57.79
C THR A 140 -15.17 32.24 -56.40
N PRO A 141 -16.36 31.62 -56.29
CA PRO A 141 -16.88 31.16 -55.01
C PRO A 141 -15.95 30.09 -54.42
N THR A 142 -15.80 30.10 -53.10
CA THR A 142 -14.98 29.14 -52.37
C THR A 142 -15.71 28.65 -51.12
N VAL A 143 -15.34 27.45 -50.67
CA VAL A 143 -15.70 26.92 -49.36
C VAL A 143 -14.43 26.39 -48.70
N THR A 144 -14.34 26.52 -47.38
CA THR A 144 -13.33 25.87 -46.55
C THR A 144 -14.02 25.12 -45.42
N ILE A 145 -13.50 23.95 -45.06
CA ILE A 145 -13.95 23.22 -43.86
C ILE A 145 -13.06 23.67 -42.70
N THR A 146 -13.67 23.93 -41.53
CA THR A 146 -12.95 24.19 -40.27
C THR A 146 -13.45 23.27 -39.17
N GLY A 147 -12.54 22.78 -38.32
CA GLY A 147 -12.74 21.68 -37.38
C GLY A 147 -11.69 20.59 -37.65
N THR A 148 -11.39 19.74 -36.67
CA THR A 148 -10.55 18.55 -36.90
C THR A 148 -11.44 17.45 -37.49
N PRO A 149 -11.01 16.68 -38.50
CA PRO A 149 -11.72 15.47 -38.89
C PRO A 149 -11.45 14.38 -37.83
N ARG A 150 -12.12 14.45 -36.69
CA ARG A 150 -12.01 13.50 -35.58
C ARG A 150 -13.41 13.02 -35.20
N ALA A 151 -13.60 11.73 -34.98
CA ALA A 151 -14.87 11.19 -34.52
C ALA A 151 -15.36 11.92 -33.25
N GLY A 152 -16.63 12.37 -33.25
CA GLY A 152 -17.23 13.21 -32.23
C GLY A 152 -17.01 14.73 -32.39
N GLU A 153 -16.08 15.20 -33.22
CA GLU A 153 -15.90 16.63 -33.53
C GLU A 153 -16.80 17.10 -34.69
N ASP A 154 -17.16 18.39 -34.66
CA ASP A 154 -17.97 19.07 -35.67
C ASP A 154 -17.11 19.74 -36.76
N LEU A 155 -17.37 19.41 -38.03
CA LEU A 155 -16.81 20.07 -39.21
C LEU A 155 -17.76 21.14 -39.75
N VAL A 156 -17.31 22.38 -39.86
CA VAL A 156 -18.12 23.51 -40.33
C VAL A 156 -17.66 24.02 -41.70
N ALA A 157 -18.57 24.07 -42.66
CA ALA A 157 -18.34 24.55 -44.03
C ALA A 157 -18.55 26.08 -44.16
N LYS A 158 -17.46 26.82 -44.31
CA LYS A 158 -17.43 28.29 -44.41
C LYS A 158 -17.32 28.74 -45.87
N THR A 159 -18.36 29.39 -46.37
CA THR A 159 -18.48 29.89 -47.75
C THR A 159 -17.96 31.31 -47.92
N SER A 160 -17.31 31.64 -49.04
CA SER A 160 -16.99 33.02 -49.42
C SER A 160 -17.03 33.25 -50.93
N GLY A 161 -17.14 34.51 -51.37
CA GLY A 161 -17.02 34.90 -52.79
C GLY A 161 -18.25 34.67 -53.68
N PHE A 162 -19.32 34.06 -53.17
CA PHE A 162 -20.59 33.87 -53.89
C PHE A 162 -21.27 35.21 -54.22
N THR A 163 -21.75 35.37 -55.45
CA THR A 163 -22.15 36.68 -56.00
C THR A 163 -23.48 37.20 -55.45
N ALA A 164 -24.41 36.30 -55.10
CA ALA A 164 -25.66 36.62 -54.40
C ALA A 164 -26.27 35.36 -53.75
N PRO A 165 -26.01 35.07 -52.45
CA PRO A 165 -26.57 33.90 -51.79
C PRO A 165 -28.05 34.08 -51.50
N ALA A 166 -28.91 33.40 -52.27
CA ALA A 166 -30.34 33.31 -52.00
C ALA A 166 -30.62 32.28 -50.88
N THR A 167 -30.00 31.11 -51.00
CA THR A 167 -29.93 30.02 -50.00
C THR A 167 -28.71 29.17 -50.33
N TYR A 168 -27.95 28.69 -49.34
CA TYR A 168 -26.93 27.66 -49.54
C TYR A 168 -27.53 26.26 -49.38
N SER A 169 -27.17 25.35 -50.30
CA SER A 169 -27.42 23.91 -50.18
C SER A 169 -26.09 23.21 -49.93
N TYR A 170 -26.01 22.40 -48.87
CA TYR A 170 -24.82 21.63 -48.50
C TYR A 170 -25.07 20.15 -48.77
N VAL A 171 -24.11 19.47 -49.40
CA VAL A 171 -24.09 18.02 -49.55
C VAL A 171 -22.76 17.52 -49.00
N TRP A 172 -22.82 16.81 -47.89
CA TRP A 172 -21.66 16.15 -47.30
C TRP A 172 -21.52 14.73 -47.86
N THR A 173 -20.29 14.32 -48.12
CA THR A 173 -19.94 12.99 -48.64
C THR A 173 -18.71 12.46 -47.91
N VAL A 174 -18.76 11.23 -47.41
CA VAL A 174 -17.65 10.57 -46.71
C VAL A 174 -17.16 9.40 -47.56
N GLY A 175 -15.93 9.49 -48.04
CA GLY A 175 -15.46 8.65 -49.14
C GLY A 175 -16.38 8.83 -50.36
N ASP A 176 -16.99 7.74 -50.82
CA ASP A 176 -17.91 7.72 -51.96
C ASP A 176 -19.41 7.74 -51.56
N VAL A 177 -19.72 7.87 -50.26
CA VAL A 177 -21.10 7.81 -49.73
C VAL A 177 -21.62 9.20 -49.38
N VAL A 178 -22.84 9.53 -49.81
CA VAL A 178 -23.53 10.79 -49.41
C VAL A 178 -24.09 10.63 -47.99
N ALA A 179 -23.79 11.59 -47.13
CA ALA A 179 -24.26 11.63 -45.74
C ALA A 179 -25.73 12.09 -45.64
N ALA A 180 -26.37 11.93 -44.49
CA ALA A 180 -27.76 12.36 -44.27
C ALA A 180 -27.86 13.86 -43.96
N GLU A 181 -26.77 14.44 -43.49
CA GLU A 181 -26.59 15.80 -43.03
C GLU A 181 -26.52 16.77 -44.22
N THR A 182 -27.46 17.71 -44.28
CA THR A 182 -27.54 18.74 -45.34
C THR A 182 -27.35 20.17 -44.80
N GLY A 183 -26.80 20.29 -43.59
CA GLY A 183 -26.53 21.56 -42.91
C GLY A 183 -25.13 22.11 -43.18
N ALA A 184 -24.85 23.30 -42.64
CA ALA A 184 -23.51 23.91 -42.71
C ALA A 184 -22.47 23.26 -41.75
N SER A 185 -22.90 22.36 -40.88
CA SER A 185 -22.05 21.55 -39.99
C SER A 185 -22.23 20.05 -40.28
N TYR A 186 -21.22 19.26 -39.96
CA TYR A 186 -21.20 17.81 -40.03
C TYR A 186 -20.42 17.22 -38.85
N THR A 187 -21.09 16.48 -37.97
CA THR A 187 -20.45 15.75 -36.87
C THR A 187 -19.81 14.48 -37.44
N VAL A 188 -18.51 14.30 -37.26
CA VAL A 188 -17.78 13.12 -37.76
C VAL A 188 -18.16 11.90 -36.94
N GLN A 189 -18.61 10.85 -37.62
CA GLN A 189 -19.08 9.61 -37.00
C GLN A 189 -17.94 8.60 -36.83
N THR A 190 -18.09 7.66 -35.90
CA THR A 190 -17.17 6.51 -35.72
C THR A 190 -16.94 5.75 -37.02
N ALA A 191 -17.99 5.63 -37.84
CA ALA A 191 -17.96 4.97 -39.14
C ALA A 191 -17.12 5.72 -40.19
N ASP A 192 -16.71 6.97 -39.95
CA ASP A 192 -15.95 7.78 -40.91
C ASP A 192 -14.44 7.61 -40.77
N ILE A 193 -13.97 7.04 -39.65
CA ILE A 193 -12.55 6.83 -39.36
C ILE A 193 -11.87 6.11 -40.53
N GLY A 194 -10.74 6.64 -40.99
CA GLY A 194 -10.02 6.14 -42.16
C GLY A 194 -10.54 6.65 -43.52
N LYS A 195 -11.61 7.45 -43.57
CA LYS A 195 -12.17 8.06 -44.79
C LYS A 195 -11.92 9.58 -44.84
N VAL A 196 -12.04 10.20 -46.01
CA VAL A 196 -12.01 11.66 -46.17
C VAL A 196 -13.43 12.21 -46.22
N VAL A 197 -13.70 13.28 -45.47
CA VAL A 197 -14.95 14.04 -45.54
C VAL A 197 -14.82 15.13 -46.61
N HIS A 198 -15.84 15.28 -47.43
CA HIS A 198 -15.94 16.24 -48.52
C HIS A 198 -17.30 16.96 -48.45
N VAL A 199 -17.32 18.25 -48.79
CA VAL A 199 -18.55 19.03 -48.90
C VAL A 199 -18.63 19.73 -50.25
N THR A 200 -19.76 19.57 -50.93
CA THR A 200 -20.16 20.36 -52.09
C THR A 200 -21.21 21.37 -51.64
N VAL A 201 -20.96 22.66 -51.84
CA VAL A 201 -21.89 23.75 -51.47
C VAL A 201 -22.34 24.47 -52.73
N THR A 202 -23.66 24.62 -52.90
CA THR A 202 -24.27 25.27 -54.07
C THR A 202 -25.18 26.42 -53.67
N SER A 203 -25.13 27.52 -54.42
CA SER A 203 -26.02 28.68 -54.31
C SER A 203 -26.39 29.16 -55.72
N GLY A 204 -27.66 28.98 -56.11
CA GLY A 204 -28.12 29.31 -57.47
C GLY A 204 -27.44 28.45 -58.53
N THR A 205 -26.53 29.04 -59.31
CA THR A 205 -25.69 28.35 -60.31
C THR A 205 -24.21 28.32 -59.93
N GLU A 206 -23.85 28.79 -58.73
CA GLU A 206 -22.49 28.78 -58.21
C GLU A 206 -22.29 27.56 -57.30
N THR A 207 -21.21 26.82 -57.50
CA THR A 207 -20.85 25.64 -56.70
C THR A 207 -19.37 25.73 -56.29
N ALA A 208 -19.06 25.35 -55.05
CA ALA A 208 -17.70 25.23 -54.53
C ALA A 208 -17.55 23.95 -53.70
N GLU A 209 -16.33 23.40 -53.62
CA GLU A 209 -16.03 22.13 -52.95
C GLU A 209 -14.82 22.23 -52.02
N ALA A 210 -14.83 21.47 -50.91
CA ALA A 210 -13.71 21.34 -49.99
C ALA A 210 -13.60 19.92 -49.40
N ARG A 211 -12.39 19.53 -48.98
CA ARG A 211 -12.06 18.22 -48.39
C ARG A 211 -11.28 18.40 -47.11
N THR A 212 -11.48 17.50 -46.15
CA THR A 212 -10.64 17.38 -44.95
C THR A 212 -9.40 16.53 -45.21
N ALA A 213 -8.55 16.37 -44.20
CA ALA A 213 -7.71 15.19 -44.08
C ALA A 213 -8.57 13.94 -43.79
N THR A 214 -7.96 12.75 -43.80
CA THR A 214 -8.62 11.52 -43.35
C THR A 214 -9.08 11.65 -41.90
N ALA A 215 -10.28 11.15 -41.60
CA ALA A 215 -10.85 11.18 -40.25
C ALA A 215 -10.12 10.22 -39.30
N VAL A 216 -9.89 10.68 -38.08
CA VAL A 216 -9.18 9.96 -37.01
C VAL A 216 -10.09 9.67 -35.81
N PRO A 217 -9.78 8.64 -35.00
CA PRO A 217 -10.43 8.42 -33.72
C PRO A 217 -10.18 9.58 -32.74
N LEU A 218 -11.06 9.70 -31.74
CA LEU A 218 -10.77 10.40 -30.49
C LEU A 218 -10.06 9.40 -29.56
N PRO A 219 -8.76 9.62 -29.25
CA PRO A 219 -8.04 8.74 -28.32
C PRO A 219 -8.72 8.71 -26.96
N PRO A 220 -8.53 7.64 -26.17
CA PRO A 220 -9.15 7.55 -24.87
C PRO A 220 -8.53 8.53 -23.88
N ALA A 221 -9.32 8.99 -22.91
CA ALA A 221 -8.82 9.77 -21.78
C ALA A 221 -9.78 9.66 -20.58
N PHE A 222 -9.24 9.26 -19.43
CA PHE A 222 -9.94 9.30 -18.14
C PHE A 222 -10.28 10.74 -17.73
N THR A 223 -11.31 10.88 -16.89
CA THR A 223 -11.78 12.21 -16.43
C THR A 223 -10.79 12.85 -15.45
N GLU A 224 -10.16 12.03 -14.61
CA GLU A 224 -9.15 12.42 -13.65
C GLU A 224 -7.82 11.81 -14.12
N GLY A 225 -6.87 12.64 -14.55
CA GLY A 225 -5.61 12.19 -15.13
C GLY A 225 -4.55 11.97 -14.05
N THR A 226 -4.36 10.72 -13.65
CA THR A 226 -3.38 10.29 -12.62
C THR A 226 -1.99 10.03 -13.18
N ILE A 227 -0.98 10.08 -12.32
CA ILE A 227 0.34 9.48 -12.53
C ILE A 227 0.60 8.47 -11.39
N GLN A 228 1.71 7.73 -11.43
CA GLN A 228 2.03 6.75 -10.39
C GLN A 228 2.23 7.44 -9.02
N GLU A 229 2.79 8.64 -9.04
CA GLU A 229 3.06 9.47 -7.85
C GLU A 229 1.86 10.31 -7.37
N ASP A 230 0.71 10.23 -8.07
CA ASP A 230 -0.55 10.92 -7.77
C ASP A 230 -1.72 10.03 -8.31
N PRO A 231 -1.95 8.86 -7.67
CA PRO A 231 -2.93 7.87 -8.13
C PRO A 231 -4.36 8.24 -7.76
N LEU A 232 -5.33 7.55 -8.35
CA LEU A 232 -6.74 7.64 -7.96
C LEU A 232 -6.91 6.88 -6.65
N VAL A 233 -6.88 7.60 -5.53
CA VAL A 233 -7.14 7.05 -4.19
C VAL A 233 -8.62 6.75 -4.03
N LEU A 234 -8.92 5.48 -3.75
CA LEU A 234 -10.24 4.92 -3.47
C LEU A 234 -10.22 4.30 -2.07
N THR A 235 -11.35 4.32 -1.37
CA THR A 235 -11.44 3.76 -0.01
C THR A 235 -12.70 2.93 0.16
N THR A 236 -12.59 1.81 0.87
CA THR A 236 -13.70 0.97 1.33
C THR A 236 -13.40 0.40 2.72
N VAL A 237 -14.34 -0.36 3.27
CA VAL A 237 -14.18 -1.07 4.56
C VAL A 237 -14.32 -2.57 4.31
N ALA A 238 -13.54 -3.39 5.02
CA ALA A 238 -13.64 -4.84 4.97
C ALA A 238 -15.09 -5.31 5.29
N GLY A 239 -15.59 -6.28 4.52
CA GLY A 239 -16.94 -6.83 4.65
C GLY A 239 -18.06 -6.01 3.98
N GLU A 240 -17.83 -4.75 3.61
CA GLU A 240 -18.82 -3.93 2.89
C GLU A 240 -18.81 -4.21 1.37
N PRO A 241 -19.98 -4.26 0.70
CA PRO A 241 -20.07 -4.52 -0.73
C PRO A 241 -19.61 -3.29 -1.54
N TYR A 242 -18.51 -3.46 -2.28
CA TYR A 242 -17.87 -2.40 -3.03
C TYR A 242 -18.20 -2.46 -4.53
N SER A 243 -18.31 -1.28 -5.17
CA SER A 243 -18.45 -1.15 -6.62
C SER A 243 -17.91 0.20 -7.10
N TYR A 244 -17.04 0.19 -8.11
CA TYR A 244 -16.52 1.39 -8.77
C TYR A 244 -16.50 1.22 -10.29
N THR A 245 -16.88 2.25 -11.04
CA THR A 245 -16.93 2.24 -12.52
C THR A 245 -15.92 3.23 -13.09
N PHE A 246 -14.84 2.70 -13.66
CA PHE A 246 -13.85 3.50 -14.40
C PHE A 246 -14.49 4.04 -15.68
N THR A 247 -14.30 5.33 -15.96
CA THR A 247 -14.91 6.00 -17.11
C THR A 247 -13.90 6.87 -17.86
N ALA A 248 -13.52 6.42 -19.05
CA ALA A 248 -12.78 7.19 -20.04
C ALA A 248 -13.70 7.72 -21.15
N THR A 249 -13.43 8.93 -21.59
CA THR A 249 -13.87 9.43 -22.90
C THR A 249 -13.11 8.71 -24.02
N GLY A 250 -13.64 8.71 -25.25
CA GLY A 250 -12.99 8.12 -26.43
C GLY A 250 -14.01 7.79 -27.53
N GLU A 251 -13.61 7.84 -28.81
CA GLU A 251 -14.45 7.43 -29.94
C GLU A 251 -13.60 6.73 -31.02
N PRO A 252 -13.72 5.40 -31.24
CA PRO A 252 -14.72 4.47 -30.66
C PRO A 252 -14.70 4.42 -29.13
N ALA A 253 -15.84 4.09 -28.51
CA ALA A 253 -15.89 3.87 -27.07
C ALA A 253 -14.79 2.87 -26.64
N PRO A 254 -14.03 3.15 -25.57
CA PRO A 254 -12.90 2.32 -25.17
C PRO A 254 -13.33 1.01 -24.51
N GLU A 255 -12.52 -0.02 -24.72
CA GLU A 255 -12.51 -1.26 -23.95
C GLU A 255 -11.56 -1.08 -22.76
N TYR A 256 -11.85 -1.70 -21.60
CA TYR A 256 -11.06 -1.58 -20.37
C TYR A 256 -10.36 -2.88 -20.00
N ALA A 257 -9.13 -2.80 -19.51
CA ALA A 257 -8.37 -3.91 -18.94
C ALA A 257 -7.67 -3.49 -17.65
N LEU A 258 -7.38 -4.45 -16.77
CA LEU A 258 -6.39 -4.27 -15.70
C LEU A 258 -4.98 -4.34 -16.29
N ASP A 259 -4.06 -3.61 -15.70
CA ASP A 259 -2.61 -3.73 -15.88
C ASP A 259 -1.91 -3.47 -14.53
N PHE A 260 -0.61 -3.75 -14.43
CA PHE A 260 0.15 -3.60 -13.19
C PHE A 260 0.29 -2.12 -12.76
N PHE A 261 0.65 -1.88 -11.49
CA PHE A 261 0.90 -0.51 -11.01
C PHE A 261 2.31 -0.01 -11.39
N ASP A 262 3.28 -0.93 -11.51
CA ASP A 262 4.64 -0.66 -11.91
C ASP A 262 4.95 -1.24 -13.31
N ASP A 263 5.25 -0.36 -14.28
CA ASP A 263 5.66 -0.74 -15.64
C ASP A 263 6.92 -1.63 -15.70
N ASP A 264 7.72 -1.68 -14.62
CA ASP A 264 8.89 -2.55 -14.47
C ASP A 264 8.55 -3.94 -13.86
N GLU A 265 7.39 -4.12 -13.20
CA GLU A 265 7.02 -5.38 -12.52
C GLU A 265 6.87 -6.55 -13.50
N VAL A 266 6.29 -6.27 -14.68
CA VAL A 266 6.17 -7.21 -15.82
C VAL A 266 7.50 -7.78 -16.34
N ALA A 267 8.65 -7.24 -15.90
CA ALA A 267 9.96 -7.71 -16.34
C ALA A 267 10.55 -8.86 -15.49
N ASP A 268 10.12 -9.05 -14.23
CA ASP A 268 10.69 -10.03 -13.29
C ASP A 268 9.67 -11.08 -12.79
N VAL A 269 8.37 -10.87 -13.00
CA VAL A 269 7.33 -11.86 -12.65
C VAL A 269 7.29 -13.05 -13.61
N GLY A 270 7.25 -14.27 -13.05
CA GLY A 270 7.28 -15.53 -13.81
C GLY A 270 5.93 -15.92 -14.43
N ASP A 271 5.98 -16.90 -15.35
CA ASP A 271 4.82 -17.46 -16.08
C ASP A 271 3.59 -17.73 -15.17
N GLY A 272 2.63 -16.80 -15.14
CA GLY A 272 1.36 -16.94 -14.40
C GLY A 272 1.07 -15.91 -13.31
N TYR A 273 1.88 -14.86 -13.14
CA TYR A 273 1.44 -13.65 -12.44
C TYR A 273 0.57 -12.79 -13.38
N THR A 274 -0.52 -12.21 -12.87
CA THR A 274 -1.47 -11.38 -13.64
C THR A 274 -2.09 -10.30 -12.73
N PRO A 275 -2.48 -9.12 -13.26
CA PRO A 275 -2.90 -7.96 -12.44
C PRO A 275 -4.12 -8.19 -11.54
N ASP A 276 -4.91 -9.25 -11.76
CA ASP A 276 -6.02 -9.64 -10.89
C ASP A 276 -5.56 -10.23 -9.53
N LEU A 277 -4.27 -10.49 -9.35
CA LEU A 277 -3.68 -10.95 -8.08
C LEU A 277 -3.36 -9.81 -7.11
N ASP A 278 -3.25 -8.59 -7.63
CA ASP A 278 -2.95 -7.35 -6.91
C ASP A 278 -4.22 -6.61 -6.48
N LEU A 279 -5.39 -7.06 -6.97
CA LEU A 279 -6.69 -6.64 -6.47
C LEU A 279 -6.97 -7.13 -5.03
N PRO A 280 -7.88 -6.47 -4.29
CA PRO A 280 -8.41 -7.00 -3.04
C PRO A 280 -9.05 -8.38 -3.18
N ASP A 281 -9.04 -9.16 -2.11
CA ASP A 281 -9.69 -10.47 -2.11
C ASP A 281 -11.21 -10.34 -2.35
N ALA A 282 -11.82 -11.40 -2.89
CA ALA A 282 -13.26 -11.41 -3.20
C ALA A 282 -13.75 -10.21 -4.07
N THR A 283 -12.86 -9.59 -4.85
CA THR A 283 -13.20 -8.63 -5.91
C THR A 283 -12.97 -9.20 -7.32
N THR A 284 -13.62 -8.58 -8.30
CA THR A 284 -13.56 -8.92 -9.73
C THR A 284 -13.70 -7.65 -10.57
N PHE A 285 -12.95 -7.56 -11.67
CA PHE A 285 -13.03 -6.49 -12.66
C PHE A 285 -13.62 -7.02 -13.98
N GLU A 286 -14.71 -6.41 -14.46
CA GLU A 286 -15.37 -6.76 -15.73
C GLU A 286 -15.88 -5.48 -16.42
N ASP A 287 -15.62 -5.32 -17.72
CA ASP A 287 -16.07 -4.18 -18.56
C ASP A 287 -15.86 -2.76 -17.96
N GLY A 288 -14.77 -2.56 -17.21
CA GLY A 288 -14.46 -1.27 -16.57
C GLY A 288 -15.09 -1.08 -15.19
N VAL A 289 -15.70 -2.12 -14.62
CA VAL A 289 -16.32 -2.10 -13.29
C VAL A 289 -15.57 -3.03 -12.34
N LEU A 290 -14.99 -2.46 -11.27
CA LEU A 290 -14.49 -3.22 -10.13
C LEU A 290 -15.65 -3.45 -9.16
N THR A 291 -15.91 -4.70 -8.78
CA THR A 291 -16.98 -5.10 -7.84
C THR A 291 -16.48 -6.15 -6.87
N GLY A 292 -17.04 -6.20 -5.65
CA GLY A 292 -16.73 -7.28 -4.71
C GLY A 292 -17.19 -7.04 -3.28
N THR A 293 -16.59 -7.77 -2.35
CA THR A 293 -16.78 -7.59 -0.90
C THR A 293 -15.47 -8.02 -0.21
N PRO A 294 -14.44 -7.15 -0.22
CA PRO A 294 -13.11 -7.52 0.27
C PRO A 294 -13.09 -7.74 1.77
N THR A 295 -12.19 -8.61 2.25
CA THR A 295 -12.11 -8.97 3.67
C THR A 295 -10.72 -8.78 4.27
N GLY A 296 -9.67 -8.71 3.46
CA GLY A 296 -8.33 -8.29 3.90
C GLY A 296 -8.20 -6.76 3.89
N ALA A 297 -7.87 -6.18 5.04
CA ALA A 297 -7.51 -4.77 5.12
C ALA A 297 -6.06 -4.56 4.67
N SER A 298 -5.87 -3.70 3.68
CA SER A 298 -4.58 -3.30 3.11
C SER A 298 -4.83 -2.16 2.13
N THR A 299 -3.79 -1.37 1.84
CA THR A 299 -3.71 -0.64 0.56
C THR A 299 -3.43 -1.66 -0.56
N TYR A 300 -4.08 -1.48 -1.72
CA TYR A 300 -3.91 -2.29 -2.92
C TYR A 300 -3.67 -1.38 -4.13
N THR A 301 -2.67 -1.66 -4.95
CA THR A 301 -2.27 -0.81 -6.07
C THR A 301 -2.36 -1.56 -7.40
N PHE A 302 -2.95 -0.93 -8.41
CA PHE A 302 -3.10 -1.48 -9.78
C PHE A 302 -3.30 -0.35 -10.80
N SER A 303 -3.26 -0.66 -12.10
CA SER A 303 -3.69 0.30 -13.12
C SER A 303 -4.83 -0.24 -14.00
N VAL A 304 -5.54 0.69 -14.64
CA VAL A 304 -6.63 0.40 -15.58
C VAL A 304 -6.33 1.08 -16.91
N ASP A 305 -6.22 0.28 -17.97
CA ASP A 305 -6.01 0.74 -19.34
C ASP A 305 -7.35 0.85 -20.07
N ALA A 306 -7.68 2.05 -20.56
CA ALA A 306 -8.76 2.30 -21.49
C ALA A 306 -8.19 2.39 -22.92
N THR A 307 -8.60 1.48 -23.81
CA THR A 307 -8.02 1.34 -25.17
C THR A 307 -9.08 1.51 -26.26
N ASN A 308 -8.76 2.27 -27.31
CA ASN A 308 -9.54 2.30 -28.55
C ASN A 308 -8.63 2.44 -29.79
N ALA A 309 -9.22 2.59 -30.98
CA ALA A 309 -8.48 2.71 -32.25
C ALA A 309 -7.52 3.93 -32.35
N GLY A 310 -7.62 4.89 -31.42
CA GLY A 310 -6.76 6.07 -31.32
C GLY A 310 -5.60 5.95 -30.33
N GLY A 311 -5.54 4.87 -29.55
CA GLY A 311 -4.48 4.61 -28.56
C GLY A 311 -5.04 4.07 -27.25
N THR A 312 -4.21 4.15 -26.21
CA THR A 312 -4.52 3.71 -24.84
C THR A 312 -4.22 4.85 -23.87
N ALA A 313 -5.03 4.95 -22.81
CA ALA A 313 -4.78 5.79 -21.65
C ALA A 313 -4.79 4.90 -20.41
N LYS A 314 -3.91 5.19 -19.44
CA LYS A 314 -3.76 4.46 -18.19
C LYS A 314 -4.28 5.30 -17.01
N GLN A 315 -4.95 4.65 -16.07
CA GLN A 315 -5.34 5.19 -14.75
C GLN A 315 -4.53 4.43 -13.69
N TYR A 316 -3.74 5.11 -12.87
CA TYR A 316 -3.12 4.51 -11.68
C TYR A 316 -4.11 4.58 -10.53
N VAL A 317 -4.23 3.50 -9.75
CA VAL A 317 -5.26 3.36 -8.71
C VAL A 317 -4.63 2.85 -7.43
N GLU A 318 -5.03 3.47 -6.33
CA GLU A 318 -4.72 3.03 -4.96
C GLU A 318 -6.06 2.78 -4.27
N LEU A 319 -6.28 1.58 -3.74
CA LEU A 319 -7.51 1.18 -3.07
C LEU A 319 -7.22 0.74 -1.64
N ASP A 320 -7.54 1.61 -0.70
CA ASP A 320 -7.51 1.31 0.73
C ASP A 320 -8.73 0.49 1.12
N VAL A 321 -8.52 -0.76 1.50
CA VAL A 321 -9.49 -1.52 2.29
C VAL A 321 -9.15 -1.28 3.75
N LEU A 322 -9.93 -0.45 4.43
CA LEU A 322 -9.82 -0.23 5.86
C LEU A 322 -10.35 -1.45 6.64
N PRO A 323 -9.84 -1.75 7.84
CA PRO A 323 -10.42 -2.79 8.70
C PRO A 323 -11.85 -2.40 9.11
N ALA A 324 -12.68 -3.41 9.36
CA ALA A 324 -14.04 -3.22 9.86
C ALA A 324 -14.03 -2.82 11.36
N ALA A 325 -15.20 -2.75 11.98
CA ALA A 325 -15.28 -2.40 13.40
C ALA A 325 -14.56 -3.47 14.28
N PRO A 326 -13.83 -3.06 15.33
CA PRO A 326 -13.21 -3.99 16.28
C PRO A 326 -14.22 -5.02 16.82
N ALA A 327 -13.84 -6.29 16.77
CA ALA A 327 -14.67 -7.44 17.14
C ALA A 327 -14.02 -8.33 18.21
N GLY A 328 -12.70 -8.23 18.42
CA GLY A 328 -11.98 -9.04 19.41
C GLY A 328 -10.52 -8.63 19.61
N LEU A 329 -9.80 -9.44 20.39
CA LEU A 329 -8.36 -9.31 20.64
C LEU A 329 -7.64 -10.55 20.12
N GLU A 330 -6.76 -10.41 19.13
CA GLU A 330 -5.85 -11.48 18.72
C GLU A 330 -4.58 -11.40 19.59
N VAL A 331 -4.10 -12.54 20.09
CA VAL A 331 -2.96 -12.61 21.02
C VAL A 331 -1.84 -13.42 20.38
N THR A 332 -0.61 -12.93 20.42
CA THR A 332 0.59 -13.67 20.00
C THR A 332 1.47 -13.98 21.21
N THR A 333 2.00 -15.21 21.26
CA THR A 333 2.85 -15.68 22.35
C THR A 333 3.86 -16.72 21.89
N GLY A 334 5.00 -16.79 22.56
CA GLY A 334 6.07 -17.77 22.36
C GLY A 334 7.05 -17.74 23.53
N ASP A 335 8.08 -18.59 23.50
CA ASP A 335 9.16 -18.51 24.50
C ASP A 335 9.92 -17.18 24.34
N ARG A 336 10.15 -16.48 25.46
CA ARG A 336 10.84 -15.18 25.46
C ARG A 336 12.30 -15.29 25.03
N ASP A 337 12.93 -16.44 25.25
CA ASP A 337 14.31 -16.73 24.79
C ASP A 337 14.36 -16.98 23.27
N ASP A 338 13.26 -17.45 22.66
CA ASP A 338 13.17 -17.73 21.22
C ASP A 338 13.16 -16.45 20.36
N LEU A 339 12.79 -15.28 20.91
CA LEU A 339 12.80 -14.00 20.17
C LEU A 339 14.19 -13.59 19.63
N THR A 340 15.27 -14.10 20.23
CA THR A 340 16.67 -13.74 19.86
C THR A 340 17.46 -14.91 19.25
N LYS A 341 16.75 -15.97 18.85
CA LYS A 341 17.31 -17.29 18.56
C LYS A 341 17.39 -17.59 17.06
N ASN A 342 18.60 -17.52 16.53
CA ASN A 342 18.93 -18.07 15.22
C ASN A 342 18.52 -19.56 15.10
N GLY A 343 17.59 -19.86 14.20
CA GLY A 343 17.14 -21.22 13.90
C GLY A 343 15.62 -21.38 13.81
N GLU A 344 15.14 -22.59 14.09
CA GLU A 344 13.70 -22.90 14.14
C GLU A 344 13.11 -22.50 15.50
N VAL A 345 12.06 -21.67 15.47
CA VAL A 345 11.33 -21.17 16.64
C VAL A 345 9.82 -21.39 16.45
N VAL A 346 9.08 -21.51 17.55
CA VAL A 346 7.64 -21.80 17.54
C VAL A 346 6.89 -20.77 18.36
N GLU A 347 5.91 -20.14 17.70
CA GLU A 347 5.00 -19.17 18.30
C GLU A 347 3.55 -19.63 18.11
N TRP A 348 2.63 -18.99 18.81
CA TRP A 348 1.20 -19.24 18.73
C TRP A 348 0.43 -17.94 18.58
N ILE A 349 -0.49 -17.92 17.63
CA ILE A 349 -1.52 -16.89 17.47
C ILE A 349 -2.82 -17.47 18.03
N ILE A 350 -3.44 -16.77 18.98
CA ILE A 350 -4.73 -17.13 19.58
C ILE A 350 -5.77 -16.11 19.10
N ALA A 351 -6.72 -16.57 18.30
CA ALA A 351 -7.82 -15.76 17.80
C ALA A 351 -8.81 -15.39 18.94
N PRO A 352 -9.68 -14.38 18.76
CA PRO A 352 -10.62 -13.92 19.79
C PRO A 352 -11.60 -14.97 20.35
N ASP A 353 -11.82 -16.08 19.65
CA ASP A 353 -12.64 -17.21 20.11
C ASP A 353 -11.86 -18.28 20.90
N GLY A 354 -10.55 -18.07 21.09
CA GLY A 354 -9.62 -19.01 21.69
C GLY A 354 -9.02 -20.03 20.71
N ALA A 355 -9.28 -19.92 19.40
CA ALA A 355 -8.68 -20.82 18.41
C ALA A 355 -7.19 -20.52 18.22
N VAL A 356 -6.35 -21.50 18.58
CA VAL A 356 -4.90 -21.44 18.40
C VAL A 356 -4.51 -21.78 16.95
N SER A 357 -3.55 -21.05 16.39
CA SER A 357 -2.74 -21.44 15.24
C SER A 357 -1.26 -21.47 15.64
N THR A 358 -0.55 -22.54 15.28
CA THR A 358 0.89 -22.68 15.56
C THR A 358 1.68 -22.11 14.39
N LEU A 359 2.61 -21.20 14.68
CA LEU A 359 3.47 -20.54 13.70
C LEU A 359 4.87 -21.15 13.77
N HIS A 360 5.29 -21.78 12.67
CA HIS A 360 6.60 -22.40 12.52
C HIS A 360 7.52 -21.43 11.77
N LEU A 361 8.42 -20.76 12.49
CA LEU A 361 9.36 -19.77 11.95
C LEU A 361 10.77 -20.35 11.81
N THR A 362 11.49 -19.91 10.79
CA THR A 362 12.96 -19.98 10.75
C THR A 362 13.47 -18.54 10.84
N GLN A 363 14.06 -18.16 11.98
CA GLN A 363 14.61 -16.84 12.26
C GLN A 363 16.12 -16.82 11.97
N GLU A 364 16.58 -15.82 11.23
CA GLU A 364 17.97 -15.39 11.20
C GLU A 364 18.07 -14.06 11.96
N VAL A 365 19.07 -13.89 12.83
CA VAL A 365 19.28 -12.67 13.63
C VAL A 365 20.60 -12.02 13.20
N ASP A 366 20.55 -10.72 12.90
CA ASP A 366 21.68 -9.97 12.37
C ASP A 366 22.72 -9.53 13.43
N GLU A 367 23.73 -8.77 12.99
CA GLU A 367 24.81 -8.29 13.87
C GLU A 367 24.36 -7.23 14.89
N ASP A 368 23.21 -6.57 14.66
CA ASP A 368 22.61 -5.57 15.55
C ASP A 368 21.57 -6.19 16.52
N GLY A 369 21.16 -7.44 16.29
CA GLY A 369 20.22 -8.20 17.11
C GLY A 369 18.81 -8.31 16.55
N ASN A 370 18.57 -7.83 15.32
CA ASN A 370 17.24 -7.83 14.71
C ASN A 370 16.95 -9.20 14.09
N GLY A 371 15.88 -9.86 14.53
CA GLY A 371 15.43 -11.12 13.95
C GLY A 371 14.50 -10.91 12.76
N TYR A 372 14.83 -11.51 11.61
CA TYR A 372 13.89 -11.67 10.49
C TYR A 372 13.73 -13.15 10.17
N GLY A 373 12.49 -13.57 9.91
CA GLY A 373 12.19 -14.98 9.68
C GLY A 373 11.07 -15.22 8.70
N PHE A 374 11.14 -16.36 8.03
CA PHE A 374 10.09 -16.88 7.17
C PHE A 374 9.48 -18.12 7.80
N GLY A 375 8.18 -18.30 7.64
CA GLY A 375 7.47 -19.41 8.27
C GLY A 375 6.12 -19.72 7.66
N PHE A 376 5.40 -20.64 8.32
CA PHE A 376 4.05 -21.04 7.95
C PHE A 376 3.23 -21.32 9.21
N SER A 377 1.93 -21.03 9.14
CA SER A 377 0.98 -21.33 10.22
C SER A 377 0.21 -22.62 9.94
N ASP A 378 0.17 -23.54 10.89
CA ASP A 378 -0.75 -24.69 10.90
C ASP A 378 -1.90 -24.45 11.89
N PRO A 379 -3.15 -24.78 11.53
CA PRO A 379 -4.32 -24.54 12.39
C PRO A 379 -4.38 -25.54 13.56
N GLY A 380 -4.66 -25.02 14.75
CA GLY A 380 -4.51 -25.76 16.01
C GLY A 380 -3.13 -25.57 16.63
N GLY A 381 -2.98 -26.09 17.85
CA GLY A 381 -1.77 -25.95 18.65
C GLY A 381 -2.07 -26.04 20.13
N ARG A 382 -1.02 -25.88 20.94
CA ARG A 382 -1.06 -25.62 22.37
C ARG A 382 0.17 -24.75 22.70
N PRO A 383 0.01 -23.56 23.28
CA PRO A 383 1.12 -22.83 23.88
C PRO A 383 1.84 -23.71 24.91
N THR A 384 3.15 -23.86 24.78
CA THR A 384 3.98 -24.72 25.63
C THR A 384 5.28 -24.02 26.03
N ILE A 385 5.71 -24.22 27.28
CA ILE A 385 6.92 -23.60 27.85
C ILE A 385 7.58 -24.57 28.85
N GLU A 386 8.90 -24.47 29.08
CA GLU A 386 9.54 -25.23 30.18
C GLU A 386 9.25 -24.62 31.55
N GLN A 387 9.21 -25.45 32.61
CA GLN A 387 8.96 -24.97 33.96
C GLN A 387 10.09 -24.05 34.44
N GLY A 388 9.75 -22.78 34.69
CA GLY A 388 10.70 -21.70 35.01
C GLY A 388 11.03 -20.80 33.82
N GLY A 389 10.57 -21.14 32.61
CA GLY A 389 10.63 -20.29 31.42
C GLY A 389 9.66 -19.11 31.48
N THR A 390 9.78 -18.23 30.51
CA THR A 390 8.94 -17.02 30.37
C THR A 390 8.30 -17.00 28.99
N LEU A 391 6.99 -16.83 28.93
CA LEU A 391 6.30 -16.51 27.68
C LEU A 391 6.33 -15.00 27.45
N PHE A 392 6.57 -14.56 26.22
CA PHE A 392 6.17 -13.23 25.80
C PHE A 392 4.67 -13.23 25.44
N ILE A 393 4.00 -12.10 25.62
CA ILE A 393 2.60 -11.86 25.27
C ILE A 393 2.50 -10.50 24.58
N SER A 394 1.88 -10.47 23.40
CA SER A 394 1.35 -9.25 22.78
C SER A 394 -0.12 -9.45 22.41
N GLY A 395 -0.89 -8.37 22.33
CA GLY A 395 -2.32 -8.43 22.01
C GLY A 395 -2.73 -7.23 21.16
N ASN A 396 -3.41 -7.49 20.04
CA ASN A 396 -3.83 -6.47 19.08
C ASN A 396 -5.34 -6.60 18.85
N THR A 397 -6.08 -5.49 18.80
CA THR A 397 -7.51 -5.57 18.45
C THR A 397 -7.67 -5.93 16.98
N VAL A 398 -8.69 -6.74 16.69
CA VAL A 398 -9.01 -7.20 15.34
C VAL A 398 -10.49 -7.06 15.02
N ASP A 399 -10.80 -6.87 13.75
CA ASP A 399 -12.16 -6.96 13.21
C ASP A 399 -12.64 -8.42 13.04
N GLU A 400 -13.86 -8.61 12.52
CA GLU A 400 -14.43 -9.96 12.32
C GLU A 400 -13.72 -10.80 11.24
N PHE A 401 -12.90 -10.17 10.39
CA PHE A 401 -12.07 -10.81 9.37
C PHE A 401 -10.64 -11.06 9.84
N GLY A 402 -10.29 -10.60 11.05
CA GLY A 402 -8.98 -10.69 11.68
C GLY A 402 -7.95 -9.72 11.10
N ASN A 403 -8.39 -8.56 10.64
CA ASN A 403 -7.52 -7.42 10.33
C ASN A 403 -7.26 -6.62 11.61
N TYR A 404 -6.04 -6.12 11.82
CA TYR A 404 -5.74 -5.27 12.97
C TYR A 404 -6.46 -3.93 12.86
N THR A 405 -7.21 -3.57 13.90
CA THR A 405 -7.98 -2.32 13.96
C THR A 405 -7.22 -1.18 14.64
N ASP A 406 -6.38 -1.48 15.63
CA ASP A 406 -5.43 -0.53 16.19
C ASP A 406 -4.15 -0.47 15.35
N VAL A 407 -4.23 0.20 14.20
CA VAL A 407 -3.03 0.66 13.50
C VAL A 407 -2.44 1.83 14.31
N PRO A 408 -1.18 1.78 14.78
CA PRO A 408 -0.62 2.87 15.58
C PRO A 408 -0.34 4.10 14.70
N THR A 409 -1.31 5.01 14.65
CA THR A 409 -1.22 6.29 13.92
C THR A 409 -0.69 7.40 14.81
N ASP A 410 0.12 8.31 14.25
CA ASP A 410 0.45 9.58 14.88
C ASP A 410 -0.07 10.78 14.07
N ASP A 411 -0.66 11.76 14.76
CA ASP A 411 -0.75 13.14 14.26
C ASP A 411 0.49 13.96 14.70
N GLU A 412 1.32 13.45 15.62
CA GLU A 412 2.31 14.24 16.38
C GLU A 412 3.55 13.47 16.91
N GLY A 413 3.94 12.35 16.28
CA GLY A 413 5.30 11.80 16.35
C GLY A 413 5.62 10.71 17.38
N GLY A 414 4.73 9.74 17.65
CA GLY A 414 5.04 8.64 18.58
C GLY A 414 4.16 7.39 18.47
N TRP A 415 4.76 6.27 18.07
CA TRP A 415 4.14 4.94 18.10
C TRP A 415 3.76 4.58 19.54
N THR A 416 2.46 4.44 19.82
CA THR A 416 1.93 4.05 21.12
C THR A 416 1.19 2.73 20.97
N TYR A 417 1.81 1.63 21.41
CA TYR A 417 1.20 0.31 21.36
C TYR A 417 0.38 0.06 22.64
N PRO A 418 -0.86 -0.47 22.55
CA PRO A 418 -1.65 -0.78 23.74
C PRO A 418 -1.05 -1.96 24.50
N THR A 419 -0.50 -1.73 25.69
CA THR A 419 -0.03 -2.82 26.56
C THR A 419 -1.24 -3.59 27.13
N PRO A 420 -1.43 -4.89 26.85
CA PRO A 420 -2.57 -5.64 27.34
C PRO A 420 -2.41 -5.95 28.83
N THR A 421 -3.52 -6.07 29.54
CA THR A 421 -3.54 -6.60 30.91
C THR A 421 -3.54 -8.13 30.83
N VAL A 422 -2.53 -8.79 31.41
CA VAL A 422 -2.42 -10.25 31.47
C VAL A 422 -2.67 -10.75 32.89
N THR A 423 -3.41 -11.86 33.01
CA THR A 423 -3.69 -12.55 34.28
C THR A 423 -3.55 -14.06 34.12
N SER A 424 -3.08 -14.74 35.16
CA SER A 424 -2.99 -16.21 35.26
C SER A 424 -3.92 -16.69 36.39
N ASP A 425 -4.49 -17.90 36.26
CA ASP A 425 -5.19 -18.56 37.36
C ASP A 425 -4.23 -19.14 38.42
N VAL A 426 -2.97 -19.37 38.05
CA VAL A 426 -1.92 -19.84 38.96
C VAL A 426 -1.20 -18.66 39.62
N ALA A 427 -1.54 -18.42 40.89
CA ALA A 427 -1.04 -17.29 41.69
C ALA A 427 0.47 -17.31 42.03
N SER A 428 1.24 -18.26 41.50
CA SER A 428 2.71 -18.23 41.55
C SER A 428 3.33 -17.37 40.45
N ASP A 429 2.63 -17.19 39.33
CA ASP A 429 3.22 -16.69 38.09
C ASP A 429 3.52 -15.19 38.17
N VAL A 430 4.61 -14.79 37.52
CA VAL A 430 5.08 -13.41 37.53
C VAL A 430 4.78 -12.76 36.18
N VAL A 431 3.70 -12.00 36.14
CA VAL A 431 3.36 -11.09 35.04
C VAL A 431 4.11 -9.77 35.23
N ARG A 432 4.80 -9.31 34.18
CA ARG A 432 5.52 -8.02 34.14
C ARG A 432 5.55 -7.47 32.71
N THR A 433 5.53 -6.15 32.56
CA THR A 433 5.89 -5.53 31.27
C THR A 433 7.30 -5.99 30.84
N ASP A 434 7.51 -6.22 29.54
CA ASP A 434 8.82 -6.61 29.04
C ASP A 434 9.84 -5.47 29.19
N PRO A 435 11.06 -5.70 29.73
CA PRO A 435 12.03 -4.64 29.99
C PRO A 435 12.74 -4.11 28.73
N GLU A 436 12.62 -4.77 27.58
CA GLU A 436 13.26 -4.38 26.32
C GLU A 436 12.23 -3.83 25.32
N ASN A 437 11.03 -4.42 25.31
CA ASN A 437 9.97 -4.21 24.32
C ASN A 437 8.64 -3.75 24.93
N GLY A 438 8.60 -3.35 26.20
CA GLY A 438 7.38 -2.92 26.90
C GLY A 438 6.66 -1.75 26.24
N ASP A 439 7.41 -0.83 25.63
CA ASP A 439 6.89 0.31 24.87
C ASP A 439 6.20 -0.12 23.55
N TYR A 440 6.47 -1.34 23.07
CA TYR A 440 5.77 -2.01 21.97
C TYR A 440 4.60 -2.90 22.45
N GLY A 441 4.14 -2.70 23.68
CA GLY A 441 3.00 -3.41 24.26
C GLY A 441 3.30 -4.83 24.74
N MET A 442 4.57 -5.27 24.79
CA MET A 442 4.89 -6.64 25.19
C MET A 442 4.89 -6.85 26.72
N VAL A 443 4.35 -7.99 27.15
CA VAL A 443 4.22 -8.42 28.55
C VAL A 443 4.79 -9.82 28.70
N ASP A 444 5.69 -10.01 29.65
CA ASP A 444 6.28 -11.29 30.00
C ASP A 444 5.51 -11.99 31.12
N VAL A 445 5.33 -13.31 31.00
CA VAL A 445 4.73 -14.18 32.00
C VAL A 445 5.69 -15.33 32.34
N THR A 446 6.36 -15.23 33.50
CA THR A 446 7.22 -16.31 34.00
C THR A 446 6.38 -17.32 34.78
N VAL A 447 6.37 -18.58 34.34
CA VAL A 447 5.59 -19.66 34.97
C VAL A 447 6.45 -20.51 35.91
N HIS A 448 5.90 -20.87 37.07
CA HIS A 448 6.67 -21.55 38.12
C HIS A 448 6.16 -22.94 38.51
N GLU A 449 4.87 -23.23 38.37
CA GLU A 449 4.32 -24.57 38.62
C GLU A 449 4.36 -25.44 37.35
N ALA A 450 4.49 -26.75 37.51
CA ALA A 450 4.52 -27.70 36.39
C ALA A 450 3.10 -28.23 36.13
N SER A 451 2.22 -27.34 35.65
CA SER A 451 0.79 -27.63 35.47
C SER A 451 0.26 -27.11 34.12
N THR A 452 -1.06 -27.05 33.94
CA THR A 452 -1.68 -26.30 32.84
C THR A 452 -2.18 -24.99 33.42
N HIS A 453 -1.74 -23.88 32.86
CA HIS A 453 -2.01 -22.52 33.36
C HIS A 453 -3.00 -21.84 32.43
N HIS A 454 -4.06 -21.25 32.96
CA HIS A 454 -5.08 -20.55 32.18
C HIS A 454 -4.80 -19.05 32.16
N LEU A 455 -4.33 -18.54 31.03
CA LEU A 455 -4.04 -17.12 30.85
C LEU A 455 -5.25 -16.40 30.28
N THR A 456 -5.54 -15.20 30.77
CA THR A 456 -6.47 -14.24 30.17
C THR A 456 -5.73 -12.94 29.88
N VAL A 457 -5.77 -12.52 28.62
CA VAL A 457 -5.16 -11.30 28.08
C VAL A 457 -6.29 -10.35 27.67
N ALA A 458 -6.24 -9.09 28.10
CA ALA A 458 -7.33 -8.14 27.90
C ALA A 458 -6.84 -6.74 27.52
N ASP A 459 -7.46 -6.15 26.49
CA ASP A 459 -7.44 -4.71 26.30
C ASP A 459 -8.61 -4.09 27.09
N THR A 460 -8.26 -3.34 28.13
CA THR A 460 -9.25 -2.69 29.02
C THR A 460 -9.81 -1.37 28.47
N ALA A 461 -9.20 -0.80 27.43
CA ALA A 461 -9.67 0.38 26.72
C ALA A 461 -10.65 0.01 25.61
N ALA A 462 -10.30 -0.98 24.77
CA ALA A 462 -11.20 -1.51 23.75
C ALA A 462 -12.31 -2.41 24.33
N GLY A 463 -12.07 -3.04 25.49
CA GLY A 463 -13.03 -3.88 26.20
C GLY A 463 -13.06 -5.35 25.77
N PHE A 464 -12.05 -5.81 25.02
CA PHE A 464 -11.91 -7.19 24.57
C PHE A 464 -10.98 -8.00 25.47
N ALA A 465 -11.23 -9.31 25.57
CA ALA A 465 -10.35 -10.23 26.27
C ALA A 465 -10.37 -11.62 25.62
N THR A 466 -9.20 -12.26 25.58
CA THR A 466 -8.96 -13.57 24.97
C THR A 466 -8.22 -14.44 25.98
N ALA A 467 -8.62 -15.71 26.09
CA ALA A 467 -8.12 -16.61 27.13
C ALA A 467 -7.77 -17.99 26.55
N PHE A 468 -6.68 -18.58 27.05
CA PHE A 468 -6.11 -19.82 26.53
C PHE A 468 -5.32 -20.59 27.61
N ASP A 469 -5.12 -21.88 27.34
CA ASP A 469 -4.36 -22.78 28.21
C ASP A 469 -2.90 -22.90 27.75
N VAL A 470 -1.96 -22.83 28.69
CA VAL A 470 -0.52 -23.08 28.50
C VAL A 470 -0.15 -24.42 29.13
N GLU A 471 0.52 -25.31 28.40
CA GLU A 471 1.05 -26.58 28.93
C GLU A 471 2.51 -26.42 29.36
N VAL A 472 2.77 -26.47 30.68
CA VAL A 472 4.13 -26.33 31.23
C VAL A 472 4.85 -27.68 31.30
N THR A 473 5.97 -27.80 30.60
CA THR A 473 6.82 -29.00 30.59
C THR A 473 7.63 -29.09 31.90
N PRO A 474 7.49 -30.15 32.72
CA PRO A 474 8.15 -30.22 34.02
C PRO A 474 9.69 -30.31 33.92
N THR A 475 10.40 -29.37 34.54
CA THR A 475 11.85 -29.37 34.58
C THR A 475 12.36 -30.51 35.46
N ALA A 476 13.18 -31.40 34.88
CA ALA A 476 13.56 -32.65 35.51
C ALA A 476 14.42 -32.44 36.77
N ALA A 477 13.81 -32.61 37.95
CA ALA A 477 14.47 -32.45 39.24
C ALA A 477 15.72 -33.35 39.36
N VAL A 478 16.90 -32.72 39.43
CA VAL A 478 18.18 -33.43 39.59
C VAL A 478 18.18 -34.14 40.94
N ALA A 479 18.05 -35.47 40.92
CA ALA A 479 18.06 -36.28 42.12
C ALA A 479 19.36 -36.04 42.91
N PRO A 480 19.29 -35.69 44.21
CA PRO A 480 20.47 -35.35 44.98
C PRO A 480 21.41 -36.55 45.07
N VAL A 481 22.63 -36.39 44.54
CA VAL A 481 23.66 -37.43 44.61
C VAL A 481 23.92 -37.75 46.08
N PRO A 482 23.69 -39.00 46.55
CA PRO A 482 23.86 -39.32 47.96
C PRO A 482 25.33 -39.11 48.36
N PRO A 483 25.60 -38.48 49.51
CA PRO A 483 26.96 -38.15 49.91
C PRO A 483 27.79 -39.43 50.03
N VAL A 484 28.87 -39.50 49.25
CA VAL A 484 29.80 -40.64 49.28
C VAL A 484 30.40 -40.79 50.68
N ALA A 485 30.03 -41.89 51.35
CA ALA A 485 30.52 -42.20 52.68
C ALA A 485 32.03 -42.47 52.62
N PHE A 486 32.83 -41.54 53.16
CA PHE A 486 34.28 -41.71 53.30
C PHE A 486 34.59 -42.85 54.28
N VAL A 487 34.81 -44.05 53.74
CA VAL A 487 35.28 -45.20 54.53
C VAL A 487 36.73 -44.96 54.93
N GLN A 488 36.93 -44.55 56.19
CA GLN A 488 38.27 -44.32 56.75
C GLN A 488 39.11 -45.62 56.69
N PRO A 489 40.26 -45.64 56.00
CA PRO A 489 41.08 -46.85 55.90
C PRO A 489 41.64 -47.28 57.26
N ALA A 490 41.57 -48.58 57.57
CA ALA A 490 42.22 -49.14 58.74
C ALA A 490 43.75 -49.15 58.59
N ALA A 491 44.47 -48.81 59.66
CA ALA A 491 45.93 -48.72 59.62
C ALA A 491 46.59 -50.11 59.43
N PRO A 492 47.53 -50.27 58.48
CA PRO A 492 48.19 -51.55 58.22
C PRO A 492 49.26 -51.89 59.26
N ALA A 493 49.33 -53.16 59.66
CA ALA A 493 50.42 -53.69 60.48
C ALA A 493 51.67 -54.01 59.63
N ALA A 494 52.87 -53.90 60.21
CA ALA A 494 54.13 -53.93 59.48
C ALA A 494 54.94 -55.24 59.66
N ALA A 495 55.28 -55.90 58.54
CA ALA A 495 56.36 -56.89 58.38
C ALA A 495 56.59 -57.17 56.86
N PRO A 496 57.69 -57.81 56.45
CA PRO A 496 59.06 -57.28 56.45
C PRO A 496 59.65 -57.20 55.03
N VAL A 497 60.80 -56.54 54.86
CA VAL A 497 61.46 -56.32 53.55
C VAL A 497 62.20 -57.58 53.06
N ALA A 498 62.03 -57.90 51.78
CA ALA A 498 62.86 -58.84 51.01
C ALA A 498 63.30 -58.21 49.67
N ALA A 499 64.40 -58.71 49.08
CA ALA A 499 65.14 -58.00 48.03
C ALA A 499 64.54 -58.09 46.61
N ALA A 500 64.80 -57.07 45.80
CA ALA A 500 64.34 -56.94 44.41
C ALA A 500 65.37 -57.44 43.37
N PRO A 501 64.91 -57.97 42.21
CA PRO A 501 65.68 -58.05 40.98
C PRO A 501 65.32 -56.92 40.00
N THR A 502 66.27 -56.54 39.13
CA THR A 502 66.20 -55.35 38.28
C THR A 502 65.55 -55.57 36.90
N ALA A 503 64.49 -54.83 36.58
CA ALA A 503 64.07 -54.55 35.20
C ALA A 503 63.23 -53.25 35.12
N GLY A 504 63.43 -52.46 34.04
CA GLY A 504 62.51 -51.37 33.63
C GLY A 504 62.45 -50.12 34.52
N ARG A 505 63.15 -49.03 34.12
CA ARG A 505 62.87 -47.67 34.66
C ARG A 505 61.67 -47.05 33.93
N GLN A 506 60.46 -47.52 34.23
CA GLN A 506 59.23 -46.90 33.74
C GLN A 506 58.68 -45.96 34.82
N LEU A 507 58.78 -44.66 34.57
CA LEU A 507 58.04 -43.66 35.35
C LEU A 507 56.55 -43.76 35.01
N ALA A 508 55.68 -43.61 36.00
CA ALA A 508 54.25 -43.57 35.77
C ALA A 508 53.88 -42.30 34.98
N TYR A 509 53.36 -42.48 33.77
CA TYR A 509 52.88 -41.40 32.90
C TYR A 509 51.52 -40.92 33.42
N THR A 510 51.50 -39.75 34.03
CA THR A 510 50.26 -39.02 34.37
C THR A 510 49.78 -38.23 33.15
N GLY A 511 49.45 -38.96 32.08
CA GLY A 511 48.90 -38.38 30.86
C GLY A 511 47.42 -38.07 31.01
N SER A 512 47.10 -36.78 31.12
CA SER A 512 45.85 -36.26 30.56
C SER A 512 46.01 -36.19 29.05
N ASP A 513 45.56 -37.21 28.33
CA ASP A 513 45.56 -37.24 26.87
C ASP A 513 44.22 -37.75 26.32
N ALA A 514 43.84 -37.26 25.15
CA ALA A 514 42.45 -37.30 24.69
C ALA A 514 41.96 -38.70 24.30
N THR A 515 40.77 -39.09 24.78
CA THR A 515 39.97 -40.17 24.19
C THR A 515 38.49 -39.84 24.33
N ASN A 516 37.92 -39.26 23.26
CA ASN A 516 36.49 -39.27 22.90
C ASN A 516 36.20 -38.53 21.57
N ALA A 517 37.19 -37.89 20.94
CA ALA A 517 37.10 -37.32 19.60
C ALA A 517 37.13 -38.41 18.49
N LEU A 518 36.12 -39.29 18.44
CA LEU A 518 36.01 -40.33 17.41
C LEU A 518 34.60 -40.84 16.99
N PRO A 519 33.48 -40.11 17.23
CA PRO A 519 32.28 -40.28 16.39
C PRO A 519 32.33 -39.44 15.10
N TRP A 520 32.68 -38.15 15.24
CA TRP A 520 32.48 -37.14 14.19
C TRP A 520 33.39 -37.27 12.96
N ALA A 521 34.58 -37.86 13.10
CA ALA A 521 35.52 -38.04 12.00
C ALA A 521 35.01 -38.98 10.89
N LEU A 522 34.04 -39.86 11.18
CA LEU A 522 33.47 -40.76 10.18
C LEU A 522 32.33 -40.12 9.38
N ALA A 523 31.56 -39.21 10.00
CA ALA A 523 30.46 -38.48 9.35
C ALA A 523 30.97 -37.53 8.25
N MET A 524 32.05 -36.80 8.52
CA MET A 524 32.64 -35.86 7.55
C MET A 524 33.21 -36.53 6.29
N LEU A 525 33.54 -37.83 6.35
CA LEU A 525 33.99 -38.59 5.18
C LEU A 525 32.83 -39.04 4.27
N LEU A 526 31.60 -39.07 4.78
CA LEU A 526 30.39 -39.32 3.99
C LEU A 526 29.82 -38.03 3.38
N ALA A 527 29.85 -36.91 4.11
CA ALA A 527 29.43 -35.60 3.60
C ALA A 527 30.21 -35.18 2.34
N GLY A 528 31.53 -35.43 2.31
CA GLY A 528 32.40 -35.12 1.17
C GLY A 528 32.05 -35.85 -0.14
N ALA A 529 31.31 -36.97 -0.09
CA ALA A 529 30.90 -37.71 -1.28
C ALA A 529 29.67 -37.10 -1.98
N GLY A 530 28.75 -36.49 -1.22
CA GLY A 530 27.52 -35.90 -1.77
C GLY A 530 27.76 -34.70 -2.66
N LEU A 531 28.65 -33.79 -2.24
CA LEU A 531 28.86 -32.48 -2.88
C LEU A 531 29.50 -32.55 -4.28
N VAL A 532 30.13 -33.68 -4.63
CA VAL A 532 30.72 -33.91 -5.96
C VAL A 532 29.70 -34.54 -6.94
N GLY A 533 28.73 -35.30 -6.43
CA GLY A 533 27.71 -35.95 -7.27
C GLY A 533 26.79 -34.95 -7.97
N PHE A 534 26.22 -34.01 -7.22
CA PHE A 534 25.14 -33.14 -7.72
C PHE A 534 25.57 -32.19 -8.85
N ARG A 535 26.85 -31.79 -8.88
CA ARG A 535 27.41 -30.92 -9.95
C ARG A 535 27.66 -31.62 -11.28
N THR A 536 27.55 -32.95 -11.37
CA THR A 536 27.71 -33.70 -12.63
C THR A 536 26.41 -34.09 -13.31
N LEU A 537 25.32 -34.31 -12.55
CA LEU A 537 24.01 -34.67 -13.10
C LEU A 537 23.35 -33.50 -13.86
N ARG A 538 23.46 -32.25 -13.38
CA ARG A 538 22.89 -31.07 -14.05
C ARG A 538 23.56 -30.73 -15.41
N ARG A 539 24.58 -31.48 -15.84
CA ARG A 539 25.28 -31.32 -17.13
C ARG A 539 25.00 -32.43 -18.18
N ARG A 540 24.00 -33.28 -17.94
CA ARG A 540 23.52 -34.30 -18.91
C ARG A 540 22.01 -34.29 -19.16
N ALA A 541 21.32 -33.24 -18.73
CA ALA A 541 19.90 -32.99 -19.02
C ALA A 541 19.67 -31.87 -20.07
N GLN A 542 20.75 -31.41 -20.73
CA GLN A 542 20.74 -30.34 -21.73
C GLN A 542 21.73 -30.69 -22.87
N SER A 543 21.48 -31.82 -23.54
CA SER A 543 22.20 -32.27 -24.75
C SER A 543 21.35 -33.26 -25.53
#